data_AF-A0A849ZF03-F1
#
_entry.id   AF-A0A849ZF03-F1
#
_cell.length_a   1.000
_cell.length_b   1.000
_cell.length_c   1.000
_cell.angle_alpha   90.00
_cell.angle_beta   90.00
_cell.angle_gamma   90.00
#
_symmetry.space_group_name_H-M   'P 1'
#
loop_
_entity.id
_entity.type
_entity.pdbx_description
1 polymer ?
#
loop_
_entity_poly.entity_id
_entity_poly.type
_entity_poly.pdbx_seq_one_letter_code
_entity_poly.pdbx_strand_id
1 'polypeptide(L)'
;MIETAVRTARHTDVLADYLGPAEVVETGPAVVRVSVAGRVADAQLALAFTYEPAVGDTLLLVAKHGKAYVIGVLHGRGQARLSIAGDVDVHAVGGTLRLRGDTGVEIEGRRLSLTATDKLRVAAEDAVTTFASLTRRVRGLFSSQSADKLETVDNTRIDRAKQATILTEETMSINGRQIHLG
;
A
#
# COMPACT_ATOMS: atom_id res chain seq x y z
N MET A 1 -67.57 31.30 -15.26
CA MET A 1 -66.22 30.81 -15.62
C MET A 1 -65.32 31.04 -14.43
N ILE A 2 -64.95 29.98 -13.72
CA ILE A 2 -64.07 30.03 -12.54
C ILE A 2 -62.70 29.56 -13.02
N GLU A 3 -61.79 30.50 -13.23
CA GLU A 3 -60.42 30.22 -13.64
C GLU A 3 -59.63 29.84 -12.39
N THR A 4 -59.45 28.53 -12.22
CA THR A 4 -58.72 27.93 -11.11
C THR A 4 -57.23 28.13 -11.39
N ALA A 5 -56.61 29.10 -10.73
CA ALA A 5 -55.17 29.30 -10.77
C ALA A 5 -54.46 28.07 -10.19
N VAL A 6 -53.91 27.24 -11.08
CA VAL A 6 -53.04 26.12 -10.74
C VAL A 6 -51.77 26.71 -10.16
N ARG A 7 -51.64 26.57 -8.84
CA ARG A 7 -50.49 26.98 -8.04
C ARG A 7 -49.34 26.03 -8.37
N THR A 8 -48.50 26.38 -9.34
CA THR A 8 -47.28 25.66 -9.68
C THR A 8 -46.40 25.52 -8.43
N ALA A 9 -46.22 24.29 -7.98
CA ALA A 9 -45.35 23.97 -6.86
C ALA A 9 -43.94 24.51 -7.16
N ARG A 10 -43.43 25.36 -6.26
CA ARG A 10 -42.04 25.84 -6.32
C ARG A 10 -41.14 24.61 -6.30
N HIS A 11 -40.46 24.35 -7.41
CA HIS A 11 -39.32 23.45 -7.48
C HIS A 11 -38.26 24.02 -6.53
N THR A 12 -38.24 23.58 -5.28
CA THR A 12 -37.10 23.83 -4.40
C THR A 12 -35.93 23.09 -5.02
N ASP A 13 -35.00 23.85 -5.59
CA ASP A 13 -33.72 23.32 -6.01
C ASP A 13 -33.01 22.83 -4.75
N VAL A 14 -33.00 21.51 -4.56
CA VAL A 14 -32.47 20.85 -3.36
C VAL A 14 -30.97 21.16 -3.20
N LEU A 15 -30.32 21.71 -4.22
CA LEU A 15 -28.91 22.12 -4.23
C LEU A 15 -28.70 23.63 -4.12
N ALA A 16 -29.76 24.42 -3.90
CA ALA A 16 -29.65 25.87 -3.71
C ALA A 16 -28.86 26.20 -2.44
N ASP A 17 -29.10 25.43 -1.37
CA ASP A 17 -28.38 25.49 -0.09
C ASP A 17 -28.52 24.13 0.61
N TYR A 18 -27.50 23.29 0.52
CA TYR A 18 -27.51 21.92 1.04
C TYR A 18 -26.20 21.57 1.72
N LEU A 19 -26.29 20.95 2.90
CA LEU A 19 -25.18 20.31 3.58
C LEU A 19 -25.70 19.00 4.15
N GLY A 20 -25.18 17.87 3.66
CA GLY A 20 -25.67 16.58 4.10
C GLY A 20 -25.16 15.39 3.29
N PRO A 21 -25.67 14.18 3.59
CA PRO A 21 -25.27 12.95 2.93
C PRO A 21 -25.83 12.82 1.50
N ALA A 22 -24.99 12.40 0.57
CA ALA A 22 -25.37 12.09 -0.81
C ALA A 22 -24.84 10.70 -1.22
N GLU A 23 -25.61 9.93 -1.98
CA GLU A 23 -25.22 8.59 -2.43
C GLU A 23 -24.58 8.64 -3.82
N VAL A 24 -23.45 7.98 -4.04
CA VAL A 24 -22.79 7.92 -5.35
C VAL A 24 -23.56 7.01 -6.30
N VAL A 25 -23.99 7.54 -7.45
CA VAL A 25 -24.63 6.77 -8.52
C VAL A 25 -23.73 6.58 -9.74
N GLU A 26 -22.71 7.43 -9.91
CA GLU A 26 -21.72 7.33 -10.99
C GLU A 26 -20.39 7.98 -10.57
N THR A 27 -19.27 7.43 -11.04
CA THR A 27 -17.92 7.83 -10.60
C THR A 27 -17.09 8.39 -11.75
N GLY A 28 -16.37 9.48 -11.51
CA GLY A 28 -15.39 10.07 -12.41
C GLY A 28 -14.18 10.64 -11.66
N PRO A 29 -13.09 10.99 -12.36
CA PRO A 29 -11.81 11.33 -11.74
C PRO A 29 -11.81 12.65 -10.95
N ALA A 30 -12.67 13.61 -11.31
CA ALA A 30 -12.77 14.92 -10.64
C ALA A 30 -14.21 15.28 -10.24
N VAL A 31 -15.19 14.59 -10.82
CA VAL A 31 -16.62 14.82 -10.64
C VAL A 31 -17.28 13.46 -10.42
N VAL A 32 -18.17 13.40 -9.46
CA VAL A 32 -19.03 12.24 -9.20
C VAL A 32 -20.48 12.64 -9.36
N ARG A 33 -21.32 11.70 -9.80
CA ARG A 33 -22.75 11.91 -9.87
C ARG A 33 -23.40 11.30 -8.64
N VAL A 34 -24.18 12.10 -7.92
CA VAL A 34 -24.75 11.72 -6.62
C VAL A 34 -26.27 11.86 -6.60
N SER A 35 -26.94 11.04 -5.79
CA SER A 35 -28.36 11.14 -5.48
C SER A 35 -28.56 11.85 -4.14
N VAL A 36 -29.34 12.93 -4.14
CA VAL A 36 -29.79 13.67 -2.95
C VAL A 36 -31.32 13.69 -2.95
N ALA A 37 -31.94 13.05 -1.95
CA ALA A 37 -33.40 12.93 -1.86
C ALA A 37 -34.07 12.44 -3.16
N GLY A 38 -33.41 11.51 -3.88
CA GLY A 38 -33.89 10.94 -5.14
C GLY A 38 -33.61 11.77 -6.39
N ARG A 39 -32.90 12.89 -6.28
CA ARG A 39 -32.46 13.71 -7.42
C ARG A 39 -30.98 13.55 -7.69
N VAL A 40 -30.63 13.45 -8.96
CA VAL A 40 -29.26 13.21 -9.40
C VAL A 40 -28.57 14.53 -9.76
N ALA A 41 -27.33 14.70 -9.31
CA ALA A 41 -26.54 15.88 -9.56
C ALA A 41 -25.03 15.60 -9.62
N ASP A 42 -24.30 16.44 -10.36
CA ASP A 42 -22.85 16.40 -10.43
C ASP A 42 -22.23 17.14 -9.24
N ALA A 43 -21.25 16.52 -8.61
CA ALA A 43 -20.52 17.08 -7.49
C ALA A 43 -19.01 17.01 -7.73
N GLN A 44 -18.33 18.15 -7.56
CA GLN A 44 -16.88 18.22 -7.71
C GLN A 44 -16.18 17.70 -6.46
N LEU A 45 -15.14 16.89 -6.64
CA LEU A 45 -14.30 16.42 -5.54
C LEU A 45 -13.39 17.55 -5.04
N ALA A 46 -13.53 17.97 -3.78
CA ALA A 46 -12.77 19.11 -3.24
C ALA A 46 -11.41 18.72 -2.62
N LEU A 47 -11.24 17.47 -2.16
CA LEU A 47 -10.06 16.99 -1.40
C LEU A 47 -9.70 15.52 -1.69
N ALA A 48 -9.88 15.05 -2.92
CA ALA A 48 -9.72 13.63 -3.28
C ALA A 48 -8.26 13.21 -3.52
N PHE A 49 -7.37 13.35 -2.53
CA PHE A 49 -6.00 12.86 -2.69
C PHE A 49 -5.81 11.40 -2.30
N THR A 50 -6.76 10.81 -1.56
CA THR A 50 -6.56 9.48 -0.97
C THR A 50 -7.74 8.53 -1.12
N TYR A 51 -8.88 8.94 -1.68
CA TYR A 51 -10.05 8.07 -1.76
C TYR A 51 -10.68 8.11 -3.15
N GLU A 52 -10.84 6.95 -3.76
CA GLU A 52 -11.55 6.76 -5.02
C GLU A 52 -13.00 6.39 -4.74
N PRO A 53 -13.98 7.28 -4.99
CA PRO A 53 -15.38 6.97 -4.75
C PRO A 53 -15.86 5.79 -5.58
N ALA A 54 -16.68 4.93 -4.97
CA ALA A 54 -17.34 3.80 -5.60
C ALA A 54 -18.87 3.98 -5.57
N VAL A 55 -19.57 3.32 -6.50
CA VAL A 55 -21.03 3.35 -6.54
C VAL A 55 -21.64 2.83 -5.24
N GLY A 56 -22.56 3.61 -4.70
CA GLY A 56 -23.25 3.41 -3.43
C GLY A 56 -22.46 3.82 -2.19
N ASP A 57 -21.33 4.49 -2.33
CA ASP A 57 -20.73 5.23 -1.21
C ASP A 57 -21.65 6.36 -0.75
N THR A 58 -21.57 6.68 0.54
CA THR A 58 -22.23 7.86 1.11
C THR A 58 -21.19 8.96 1.35
N LEU A 59 -21.37 10.09 0.68
CA LEU A 59 -20.48 11.24 0.70
C LEU A 59 -21.07 12.41 1.49
N LEU A 60 -20.21 13.28 2.02
CA LEU A 60 -20.61 14.57 2.58
C LEU A 60 -20.56 15.64 1.49
N LEU A 61 -21.73 16.15 1.14
CA LEU A 61 -21.93 17.13 0.07
C LEU A 61 -22.24 18.52 0.65
N VAL A 62 -21.60 19.55 0.10
CA VAL A 62 -22.00 20.95 0.25
C VAL A 62 -22.45 21.46 -1.09
N ALA A 63 -23.68 21.94 -1.19
CA ALA A 63 -24.16 22.63 -2.38
C ALA A 63 -24.63 24.05 -2.04
N LYS A 64 -24.23 24.99 -2.89
CA LYS A 64 -24.65 26.39 -2.78
C LYS A 64 -24.73 27.02 -4.16
N HIS A 65 -25.83 27.72 -4.44
CA HIS A 65 -26.06 28.37 -5.73
C HIS A 65 -25.87 27.43 -6.94
N GLY A 66 -26.37 26.19 -6.84
CA GLY A 66 -26.31 25.19 -7.91
C GLY A 66 -24.94 24.57 -8.15
N LYS A 67 -23.93 24.88 -7.33
CA LYS A 67 -22.63 24.20 -7.33
C LYS A 67 -22.57 23.23 -6.17
N ALA A 68 -22.09 22.02 -6.39
CA ALA A 68 -21.97 21.00 -5.36
C ALA A 68 -20.52 20.50 -5.26
N TYR A 69 -20.05 20.34 -4.02
CA TYR A 69 -18.71 19.89 -3.68
C TYR A 69 -18.78 18.74 -2.69
N VAL A 70 -18.02 17.68 -2.96
CA VAL A 70 -17.75 16.61 -2.01
C VAL A 70 -16.61 17.05 -1.11
N ILE A 71 -16.89 17.15 0.18
CA ILE A 71 -15.93 17.59 1.20
C ILE A 71 -15.52 16.45 2.14
N GLY A 72 -16.13 15.28 2.02
CA GLY A 72 -15.79 14.10 2.81
C GLY A 72 -16.52 12.84 2.36
N VAL A 73 -16.09 11.71 2.90
CA VAL A 73 -16.71 10.38 2.70
C VAL A 73 -17.23 9.95 4.07
N LEU A 74 -18.52 9.65 4.17
CA LEU A 74 -19.16 9.22 5.43
C LEU A 74 -19.15 7.70 5.56
N HIS A 75 -19.44 6.99 4.47
CA HIS A 75 -19.36 5.52 4.40
C HIS A 75 -18.80 5.14 3.03
N GLY A 76 -17.57 4.63 3.03
CA GLY A 76 -16.86 4.26 1.82
C GLY A 76 -16.66 2.76 1.68
N ARG A 77 -16.89 2.23 0.48
CA ARG A 77 -16.53 0.87 0.05
C ARG A 77 -15.41 0.87 -0.98
N GLY A 78 -15.02 2.05 -1.46
CA GLY A 78 -13.93 2.27 -2.40
C GLY A 78 -12.55 2.11 -1.78
N GLN A 79 -11.54 2.03 -2.65
CA GLN A 79 -10.15 1.93 -2.23
C GLN A 79 -9.62 3.32 -1.87
N ALA A 80 -8.93 3.42 -0.74
CA ALA A 80 -8.07 4.56 -0.49
C ALA A 80 -6.80 4.42 -1.34
N ARG A 81 -6.62 5.25 -2.38
CA ARG A 81 -5.44 5.26 -3.24
C ARG A 81 -4.74 6.60 -3.19
N LEU A 82 -3.43 6.55 -2.94
CA LEU A 82 -2.53 7.69 -2.97
C LEU A 82 -1.67 7.60 -4.25
N SER A 83 -1.95 8.45 -5.23
CA SER A 83 -1.21 8.49 -6.51
C SER A 83 -0.56 9.86 -6.69
N ILE A 84 0.77 9.86 -6.89
CA ILE A 84 1.57 11.09 -6.98
C ILE A 84 2.34 11.05 -8.30
N ALA A 85 2.16 12.09 -9.12
CA ALA A 85 2.89 12.21 -10.38
C ALA A 85 4.30 12.75 -10.12
N GLY A 86 5.31 12.11 -10.73
CA GLY A 86 6.71 12.48 -10.57
C GLY A 86 7.36 11.85 -9.34
N ASP A 87 8.46 12.47 -8.89
CA ASP A 87 9.23 11.97 -7.74
C ASP A 87 8.53 12.36 -6.42
N VAL A 88 8.55 11.45 -5.45
CA VAL A 88 8.01 11.66 -4.11
C VAL A 88 9.05 11.37 -3.04
N ASP A 89 9.17 12.26 -2.06
CA ASP A 89 9.89 12.02 -0.81
C ASP A 89 8.89 11.91 0.35
N VAL A 90 9.00 10.84 1.11
CA VAL A 90 8.17 10.56 2.29
C VAL A 90 9.09 10.42 3.49
N HIS A 91 9.10 11.44 4.35
CA HIS A 91 9.95 11.46 5.55
C HIS A 91 9.17 11.93 6.79
N ALA A 92 9.56 11.41 7.95
CA ALA A 92 9.04 11.85 9.25
C ALA A 92 10.05 12.79 9.92
N VAL A 93 9.67 14.03 10.22
CA VAL A 93 10.52 15.00 10.92
C VAL A 93 10.40 14.80 12.43
N GLY A 94 11.52 14.51 13.11
CA GLY A 94 11.55 14.34 14.57
C GLY A 94 10.80 13.11 15.10
N GLY A 95 10.37 12.20 14.22
CA GLY A 95 9.53 11.05 14.57
C GLY A 95 9.88 9.79 13.80
N THR A 96 8.97 8.80 13.85
CA THR A 96 9.12 7.51 13.17
C THR A 96 8.09 7.37 12.06
N LEU A 97 8.55 7.14 10.82
CA LEU A 97 7.67 6.69 9.73
C LEU A 97 7.35 5.19 9.93
N ARG A 98 6.06 4.83 9.98
CA ARG A 98 5.60 3.45 10.12
C ARG A 98 4.64 3.11 8.99
N LEU A 99 4.89 2.00 8.30
CA LEU A 99 3.98 1.38 7.33
C LEU A 99 3.43 0.10 7.97
N ARG A 100 2.11 -0.08 7.95
CA ARG A 100 1.41 -1.21 8.56
C ARG A 100 0.18 -1.57 7.73
N GLY A 101 -0.13 -2.86 7.67
CA GLY A 101 -1.38 -3.38 7.15
C GLY A 101 -1.79 -4.61 7.96
N ASP A 102 -3.09 -4.83 8.14
CA ASP A 102 -3.62 -5.93 8.96
C ASP A 102 -3.35 -7.30 8.31
N THR A 103 -3.35 -7.35 6.97
CA THR A 103 -3.08 -8.55 6.19
C THR A 103 -1.66 -8.56 5.61
N GLY A 104 -1.15 -7.40 5.20
CA GLY A 104 0.17 -7.32 4.59
C GLY A 104 0.57 -5.92 4.14
N VAL A 105 1.83 -5.80 3.75
CA VAL A 105 2.41 -4.61 3.10
C VAL A 105 3.25 -5.10 1.93
N GLU A 106 2.90 -4.69 0.72
CA GLU A 106 3.64 -4.98 -0.51
C GLU A 106 4.41 -3.74 -0.95
N ILE A 107 5.69 -3.91 -1.31
CA ILE A 107 6.54 -2.85 -1.84
C ILE A 107 7.16 -3.35 -3.13
N GLU A 108 6.80 -2.70 -4.23
CA GLU A 108 7.23 -3.11 -5.57
C GLU A 108 7.96 -1.98 -6.28
N GLY A 109 8.89 -2.36 -7.15
CA GLY A 109 9.61 -1.41 -7.99
C GLY A 109 10.68 -2.10 -8.82
N ARG A 110 11.09 -1.46 -9.92
CA ARG A 110 12.19 -1.95 -10.76
C ARG A 110 13.52 -2.04 -9.99
N ARG A 111 13.68 -1.19 -8.98
CA ARG A 111 14.83 -1.15 -8.09
C ARG A 111 14.37 -0.78 -6.69
N LEU A 112 14.78 -1.59 -5.71
CA LEU A 112 14.53 -1.35 -4.29
C LEU A 112 15.88 -1.27 -3.56
N SER A 113 16.04 -0.27 -2.68
CA SER A 113 17.24 -0.07 -1.87
C SER A 113 16.83 0.20 -0.43
N LEU A 114 17.34 -0.61 0.50
CA LEU A 114 17.13 -0.44 1.92
C LEU A 114 18.48 -0.10 2.56
N THR A 115 18.57 1.09 3.14
CA THR A 115 19.77 1.58 3.82
C THR A 115 19.43 1.90 5.26
N ALA A 116 20.20 1.36 6.20
CA ALA A 116 20.12 1.69 7.61
C ALA A 116 21.48 2.21 8.07
N THR A 117 21.50 3.39 8.72
CA THR A 117 22.75 4.01 9.22
C THR A 117 23.32 3.25 10.41
N ASP A 118 22.46 2.70 11.25
CA ASP A 118 22.84 1.96 12.46
C ASP A 118 22.50 0.47 12.32
N LYS A 119 21.22 0.13 12.23
CA LYS A 119 20.77 -1.26 12.26
C LYS A 119 19.58 -1.55 11.36
N LEU A 120 19.68 -2.65 10.61
CA LEU A 120 18.57 -3.31 9.94
C LEU A 120 18.18 -4.56 10.74
N ARG A 121 16.91 -4.65 11.16
CA ARG A 121 16.33 -5.86 11.76
C ARG A 121 15.23 -6.38 10.85
N VAL A 122 15.28 -7.67 10.56
CA VAL A 122 14.20 -8.41 9.90
C VAL A 122 13.81 -9.52 10.86
N ALA A 123 12.52 -9.62 11.17
CA ALA A 123 11.95 -10.67 12.01
C ALA A 123 10.72 -11.20 11.29
N ALA A 124 10.70 -12.51 11.08
CA ALA A 124 9.61 -13.24 10.43
C ALA A 124 9.62 -14.67 10.98
N GLU A 125 8.45 -15.31 11.04
CA GLU A 125 8.34 -16.74 11.30
C GLU A 125 8.90 -17.52 10.11
N ASP A 126 8.45 -17.15 8.90
CA ASP A 126 8.92 -17.70 7.63
C ASP A 126 9.44 -16.59 6.70
N ALA A 127 10.59 -16.85 6.06
CA ALA A 127 11.16 -15.94 5.07
C ALA A 127 11.61 -16.72 3.83
N VAL A 128 10.96 -16.45 2.69
CA VAL A 128 11.37 -16.99 1.39
C VAL A 128 12.02 -15.88 0.59
N THR A 129 13.19 -16.16 0.04
CA THR A 129 13.87 -15.24 -0.86
C THR A 129 14.32 -15.97 -2.10
N THR A 130 14.04 -15.37 -3.26
CA THR A 130 14.41 -15.93 -4.56
C THR A 130 15.21 -14.88 -5.29
N PHE A 131 16.41 -15.25 -5.71
CA PHE A 131 17.31 -14.38 -6.44
C PHE A 131 17.90 -15.13 -7.62
N ALA A 132 18.10 -14.45 -8.75
CA ALA A 132 18.98 -14.98 -9.80
C ALA A 132 20.45 -15.00 -9.34
N SER A 133 20.85 -14.01 -8.53
CA SER A 133 22.16 -13.92 -7.89
C SER A 133 22.08 -13.15 -6.59
N LEU A 134 22.83 -13.58 -5.57
CA LEU A 134 22.96 -12.89 -4.29
C LEU A 134 24.44 -12.68 -3.96
N THR A 135 24.83 -11.43 -3.69
CA THR A 135 26.17 -11.09 -3.19
C THR A 135 26.04 -10.44 -1.82
N ARG A 136 26.66 -11.05 -0.80
CA ARG A 136 26.75 -10.47 0.53
C ARG A 136 28.20 -10.12 0.85
N ARG A 137 28.48 -8.83 1.02
CA ARG A 137 29.78 -8.35 1.46
C ARG A 137 29.71 -7.91 2.91
N VAL A 138 30.52 -8.52 3.77
CA VAL A 138 30.61 -8.16 5.19
C VAL A 138 32.00 -7.62 5.46
N ARG A 139 32.09 -6.43 6.06
CA ARG A 139 33.38 -5.79 6.41
C ARG A 139 33.91 -6.27 7.76
N GLY A 140 33.02 -6.56 8.68
CA GLY A 140 33.35 -7.07 10.02
C GLY A 140 32.98 -8.54 10.17
N LEU A 141 32.38 -8.89 11.30
CA LEU A 141 31.92 -10.24 11.58
C LEU A 141 30.62 -10.56 10.83
N PHE A 142 30.60 -11.70 10.15
CA PHE A 142 29.38 -12.38 9.78
C PHE A 142 29.17 -13.55 10.75
N SER A 143 28.14 -13.48 11.59
CA SER A 143 27.71 -14.58 12.45
C SER A 143 26.34 -15.05 12.02
N SER A 144 26.17 -16.36 11.89
CA SER A 144 24.90 -17.03 11.58
C SER A 144 24.71 -18.14 12.59
N GLN A 145 23.61 -18.09 13.33
CA GLN A 145 23.19 -19.16 14.23
C GLN A 145 21.92 -19.76 13.65
N SER A 146 21.93 -21.05 13.42
CA SER A 146 20.82 -21.81 12.86
C SER A 146 20.70 -23.09 13.67
N ALA A 147 19.47 -23.48 14.02
CA ALA A 147 19.26 -24.79 14.64
C ALA A 147 19.60 -25.88 13.64
N ASP A 148 18.95 -25.85 12.48
CA ASP A 148 19.25 -26.71 11.34
C ASP A 148 19.67 -25.87 10.13
N LYS A 149 20.60 -26.40 9.34
CA LYS A 149 21.00 -25.81 8.06
C LYS A 149 21.09 -26.89 6.99
N LEU A 150 20.16 -26.84 6.03
CA LEU A 150 20.23 -27.62 4.80
C LEU A 150 20.62 -26.70 3.64
N GLU A 151 21.64 -27.09 2.89
CA GLU A 151 22.09 -26.36 1.71
C GLU A 151 22.21 -27.33 0.55
N THR A 152 21.34 -27.18 -0.46
CA THR A 152 21.40 -27.94 -1.71
C THR A 152 22.02 -27.06 -2.78
N VAL A 153 23.00 -27.58 -3.51
CA VAL A 153 23.73 -26.85 -4.53
C VAL A 153 23.78 -27.70 -5.80
N ASP A 154 23.21 -27.20 -6.88
CA ASP A 154 23.09 -27.97 -8.13
C ASP A 154 24.43 -28.17 -8.85
N ASN A 155 25.27 -27.14 -8.86
CA ASN A 155 26.51 -27.12 -9.64
C ASN A 155 27.75 -27.18 -8.76
N THR A 156 28.11 -26.03 -8.16
CA THR A 156 29.39 -25.88 -7.48
C THR A 156 29.22 -25.03 -6.23
N ARG A 157 29.75 -25.54 -5.11
CA ARG A 157 29.99 -24.77 -3.89
C ARG A 157 31.50 -24.59 -3.71
N ILE A 158 31.93 -23.35 -3.53
CA ILE A 158 33.34 -23.02 -3.23
C ILE A 158 33.37 -22.27 -1.90
N ASP A 159 34.12 -22.80 -0.95
CA ASP A 159 34.50 -22.10 0.28
C ASP A 159 35.99 -21.80 0.23
N ARG A 160 36.38 -20.56 0.53
CA ARG A 160 37.76 -20.13 0.57
C ARG A 160 37.96 -19.22 1.77
N ALA A 161 38.77 -19.68 2.70
CA ALA A 161 39.14 -18.93 3.89
C ALA A 161 40.65 -19.01 4.11
N LYS A 162 41.20 -18.00 4.81
CA LYS A 162 42.59 -18.06 5.29
C LYS A 162 42.75 -19.13 6.39
N GLN A 163 41.72 -19.29 7.20
CA GLN A 163 41.61 -20.29 8.27
C GLN A 163 40.16 -20.74 8.34
N ALA A 164 39.94 -22.04 8.52
CA ALA A 164 38.64 -22.62 8.74
C ALA A 164 38.75 -23.69 9.84
N THR A 165 37.77 -23.72 10.74
CA THR A 165 37.63 -24.76 11.76
C THR A 165 36.20 -25.27 11.67
N ILE A 166 36.06 -26.57 11.43
CA ILE A 166 34.78 -27.26 11.45
C ILE A 166 34.80 -28.14 12.69
N LEU A 167 33.88 -27.87 13.62
CA LEU A 167 33.69 -28.67 14.82
C LEU A 167 32.35 -29.39 14.71
N THR A 168 32.33 -30.66 15.07
CA THR A 168 31.12 -31.49 15.08
C THR A 168 31.12 -32.33 16.35
N GLU A 169 29.98 -32.42 17.02
CA GLU A 169 29.85 -33.18 18.27
C GLU A 169 29.83 -34.69 18.00
N GLU A 170 29.09 -35.13 16.98
CA GLU A 170 28.88 -36.55 16.71
C GLU A 170 29.62 -37.06 15.48
N THR A 171 29.22 -36.64 14.28
CA THR A 171 29.75 -37.23 13.03
C THR A 171 29.82 -36.21 11.91
N MET A 172 30.99 -36.12 11.26
CA MET A 172 31.17 -35.44 9.98
C MET A 172 31.37 -36.50 8.89
N SER A 173 30.53 -36.49 7.86
CA SER A 173 30.68 -37.36 6.69
C SER A 173 30.94 -36.53 5.44
N ILE A 174 32.03 -36.84 4.73
CA ILE A 174 32.38 -36.22 3.45
C ILE A 174 32.42 -37.33 2.41
N ASN A 175 31.45 -37.33 1.50
CA ASN A 175 31.38 -38.29 0.41
C ASN A 175 31.73 -37.58 -0.89
N GLY A 176 32.87 -37.92 -1.48
CA GLY A 176 33.33 -37.33 -2.73
C GLY A 176 34.02 -38.35 -3.61
N ARG A 177 34.01 -38.11 -4.93
CA ARG A 177 34.78 -38.94 -5.88
C ARG A 177 36.28 -38.84 -5.61
N GLN A 178 36.75 -37.67 -5.20
CA GLN A 178 38.14 -37.38 -4.83
C GLN A 178 38.16 -36.36 -3.69
N ILE A 179 39.03 -36.59 -2.71
CA ILE A 179 39.30 -35.66 -1.62
C ILE A 179 40.81 -35.40 -1.62
N HIS A 180 41.20 -34.15 -1.84
CA HIS A 180 42.58 -33.71 -1.73
C HIS A 180 42.75 -33.04 -0.37
N LEU A 181 43.43 -33.74 0.53
CA LEU A 181 43.93 -33.18 1.77
C LEU A 181 45.38 -32.78 1.50
N GLY A 182 45.71 -31.52 1.78
CA GLY A 182 47.07 -31.00 1.61
C GLY A 182 48.08 -31.81 2.41
#